data_AF-A0A7C5SUA7-F1
#
_entry.id   AF-A0A7C5SUA7-F1
#
_cell.length_a   1.000
_cell.length_b   1.000
_cell.length_c   1.000
_cell.angle_alpha   90.00
_cell.angle_beta   90.00
_cell.angle_gamma   90.00
#
_symmetry.space_group_name_H-M   'P 1'
#
loop_
_entity.id
_entity.type
_entity.pdbx_description
1 polymer ?
#
loop_
_entity_poly.entity_id
_entity_poly.type
_entity_poly.pdbx_seq_one_letter_code
_entity_poly.pdbx_strand_id
1 'polypeptide(L)'
;MIYHRVALRSFFFTAALLFTGCGEMPHLDNTTSSADSFVYRGHNFGENRNVDYQQGVKDGCRTSDGDYTKNHTLFKKENDYRAGWEHGRMHCKGTGE
;
A
#
# COMPACT_ATOMS: atom_id res chain seq x y z
N MET A 1 30.07 22.38 64.18
CA MET A 1 29.01 23.13 63.45
C MET A 1 28.00 22.13 62.92
N ILE A 2 26.73 22.49 63.05
CA ILE A 2 25.54 21.64 62.97
C ILE A 2 25.23 21.30 61.51
N TYR A 3 25.03 20.02 61.21
CA TYR A 3 24.55 19.55 59.91
C TYR A 3 23.04 19.83 59.78
N HIS A 4 22.66 20.89 59.07
CA HIS A 4 21.28 21.07 58.67
C HIS A 4 20.99 20.21 57.44
N ARG A 5 20.25 19.12 57.67
CA ARG A 5 19.54 18.37 56.62
C ARG A 5 18.51 19.29 55.98
N VAL A 6 18.82 19.84 54.81
CA VAL A 6 17.82 20.53 53.99
C VAL A 6 17.06 19.47 53.21
N ALA A 7 15.87 19.15 53.69
CA ALA A 7 14.92 18.29 53.01
C ALA A 7 14.25 19.06 51.86
N LEU A 8 14.10 18.35 50.73
CA LEU A 8 13.01 18.38 49.75
C LEU A 8 12.33 19.75 49.50
N ARG A 9 12.20 20.19 48.25
CA ARG A 9 11.17 19.68 47.34
C ARG A 9 11.51 20.06 45.90
N SER A 10 11.98 19.10 45.11
CA SER A 10 11.99 19.23 43.65
C SER A 10 10.54 19.14 43.17
N PHE A 11 9.97 20.25 42.70
CA PHE A 11 8.70 20.27 41.99
C PHE A 11 8.94 19.68 40.60
N PHE A 12 8.73 18.37 40.47
CA PHE A 12 8.62 17.73 39.16
C PHE A 12 7.24 18.10 38.58
N PHE A 13 7.21 19.12 37.72
CA PHE A 13 6.07 19.32 36.81
C PHE A 13 6.14 18.23 35.73
N THR A 14 5.60 17.05 36.01
CA THR A 14 5.33 16.05 35.00
C THR A 14 4.11 16.48 34.20
N ALA A 15 4.32 17.23 33.12
CA ALA A 15 3.30 17.42 32.11
C ALA A 15 3.12 16.09 31.37
N ALA A 16 2.14 15.30 31.81
CA ALA A 16 1.71 14.12 31.07
C ALA A 16 0.92 14.58 29.84
N LEU A 17 1.62 14.80 28.73
CA LEU A 17 1.00 14.92 27.41
C LEU A 17 0.56 13.53 26.97
N LEU A 18 -0.65 13.15 27.38
CA LEU A 18 -1.35 12.01 26.79
C LEU A 18 -1.83 12.39 25.39
N PHE A 19 -0.93 12.30 24.40
CA PHE A 19 -1.35 12.19 23.01
C PHE A 19 -1.82 10.75 22.76
N THR A 20 -2.97 10.37 23.32
CA THR A 20 -3.76 9.27 22.77
C THR A 20 -4.48 9.78 21.52
N GLY A 21 -3.69 10.01 20.47
CA GLY A 21 -4.22 10.09 19.12
C GLY A 21 -4.37 8.67 18.61
N CYS A 22 -5.56 8.08 18.76
CA CYS A 22 -5.99 7.04 17.84
C CYS A 22 -6.18 7.73 16.49
N GLY A 23 -5.09 7.90 15.74
CA GLY A 23 -5.19 8.18 14.33
C GLY A 23 -5.85 6.95 13.71
N GLU A 24 -7.08 7.11 13.25
CA GLU A 24 -7.78 6.14 12.43
C GLU A 24 -6.81 5.63 11.36
N MET A 25 -6.52 4.32 11.40
CA MET A 25 -6.00 3.65 10.22
C MET A 25 -6.97 4.00 9.08
N PRO A 26 -6.50 4.42 7.90
CA PRO A 26 -7.38 4.53 6.75
C PRO A 26 -8.01 3.16 6.55
N HIS A 27 -9.27 3.04 6.93
CA HIS A 27 -10.11 1.93 6.57
C HIS A 27 -10.15 1.99 5.04
N LEU A 28 -9.64 0.94 4.40
CA LEU A 28 -9.76 0.77 2.97
C LEU A 28 -11.26 0.60 2.69
N ASP A 29 -11.94 1.72 2.48
CA ASP A 29 -13.35 1.76 2.17
C ASP A 29 -13.55 1.06 0.82
N ASN A 30 -13.89 -0.22 0.92
CA ASN A 30 -14.48 -1.03 -0.13
C ASN A 30 -15.92 -0.55 -0.45
N THR A 31 -16.18 0.76 -0.34
CA THR A 31 -17.51 1.37 -0.48
C THR A 31 -17.39 2.73 -1.12
N THR A 32 -16.68 2.78 -2.24
CA THR A 32 -17.26 3.35 -3.46
C THR A 32 -16.77 2.45 -4.58
N SER A 33 -17.48 1.35 -4.78
CA SER A 33 -17.51 0.68 -6.07
C SER A 33 -18.06 1.69 -7.09
N SER A 34 -17.19 2.61 -7.53
CA SER A 34 -17.28 3.15 -8.88
C SER A 34 -17.31 1.90 -9.74
N ALA A 35 -18.45 1.65 -10.37
CA ALA A 35 -18.82 0.40 -11.02
C ALA A 35 -17.91 -0.01 -12.20
N ASP A 36 -16.73 0.61 -12.31
CA ASP A 36 -15.84 0.57 -13.47
C ASP A 36 -14.34 0.47 -13.11
N SER A 37 -13.97 0.49 -11.82
CA SER A 37 -12.55 0.43 -11.39
C SER A 37 -12.01 -1.01 -11.32
N PHE A 38 -10.87 -1.24 -11.98
CA PHE A 38 -10.20 -2.54 -11.97
C PHE A 38 -9.24 -2.65 -10.77
N VAL A 39 -9.65 -3.43 -9.78
CA VAL A 39 -8.84 -3.74 -8.58
C VAL A 39 -8.31 -5.17 -8.68
N TYR A 40 -7.01 -5.35 -8.46
CA TYR A 40 -6.36 -6.67 -8.43
C TYR A 40 -5.34 -6.76 -7.30
N ARG A 41 -5.42 -7.82 -6.48
CA ARG A 41 -4.58 -8.04 -5.28
C ARG A 41 -4.48 -6.82 -4.35
N GLY A 42 -5.60 -6.13 -4.13
CA GLY A 42 -5.65 -4.96 -3.25
C GLY A 42 -5.16 -3.65 -3.87
N HIS A 43 -4.69 -3.66 -5.13
CA HIS A 43 -4.27 -2.46 -5.85
C HIS A 43 -5.34 -2.02 -6.85
N ASN A 44 -5.68 -0.73 -6.84
CA ASN A 44 -6.57 -0.12 -7.84
C ASN A 44 -5.73 0.32 -9.05
N PHE A 45 -6.03 -0.25 -10.22
CA PHE A 45 -5.35 0.04 -11.48
C PHE A 45 -6.11 1.06 -12.35
N GLY A 46 -7.18 1.66 -11.84
CA GLY A 46 -7.99 2.68 -12.49
C GLY A 46 -9.24 2.13 -13.18
N GLU A 47 -10.05 3.04 -13.73
CA GLU A 47 -11.33 2.74 -14.37
C GLU A 47 -11.17 2.31 -15.84
N ASN A 48 -12.20 1.64 -16.39
CA ASN A 48 -12.32 1.34 -17.82
C ASN A 48 -11.13 0.57 -18.42
N ARG A 49 -10.52 -0.33 -17.64
CA ARG A 49 -9.41 -1.15 -18.11
C ARG A 49 -9.91 -2.31 -18.97
N ASN A 50 -9.52 -2.33 -20.24
CA ASN A 50 -9.92 -3.40 -21.16
C ASN A 50 -9.30 -4.76 -20.79
N VAL A 51 -9.77 -5.81 -21.47
CA VAL A 51 -9.38 -7.20 -21.19
C VAL A 51 -7.87 -7.43 -21.31
N ASP A 52 -7.21 -6.79 -22.28
CA ASP A 52 -5.77 -6.93 -22.50
C ASP A 52 -4.97 -6.27 -21.38
N TYR A 53 -5.37 -5.07 -20.94
CA TYR A 53 -4.76 -4.43 -19.78
C TYR A 53 -4.91 -5.27 -18.52
N GLN A 54 -6.12 -5.79 -18.26
CA GLN A 54 -6.37 -6.63 -17.08
C GLN A 54 -5.53 -7.90 -17.11
N GLN A 55 -5.40 -8.53 -18.28
CA GLN A 55 -4.53 -9.70 -18.47
C GLN A 55 -3.06 -9.34 -18.25
N GLY A 56 -2.62 -8.21 -18.79
CA GLY A 56 -1.30 -7.66 -18.55
C GLY A 56 -1.01 -7.52 -17.05
N VAL A 57 -1.89 -6.87 -16.29
CA VAL A 57 -1.73 -6.68 -14.84
C VAL A 57 -1.57 -8.02 -14.11
N LYS A 58 -2.43 -9.00 -14.40
CA LYS A 58 -2.37 -10.32 -13.75
C LYS A 58 -1.02 -11.00 -14.00
N ASP A 59 -0.54 -10.94 -15.23
CA ASP A 59 0.75 -11.51 -15.64
C ASP A 59 1.95 -10.73 -15.07
N GLY A 60 1.82 -9.41 -14.96
CA GLY A 60 2.80 -8.54 -14.33
C GLY A 60 2.94 -8.83 -12.83
N CYS A 61 1.82 -9.02 -12.14
CA CYS A 61 1.81 -9.34 -10.71
C CYS A 61 2.43 -10.71 -10.42
N ARG A 62 2.10 -11.76 -11.18
CA ARG A 62 2.78 -13.06 -11.08
C ARG A 62 4.28 -12.94 -11.30
N THR A 63 4.69 -12.13 -12.27
CA THR A 63 6.12 -11.82 -12.51
C THR A 63 6.76 -11.15 -11.30
N SER A 64 6.03 -10.29 -10.60
CA SER A 64 6.50 -9.63 -9.38
C SER A 64 6.69 -10.61 -8.21
N ASP A 65 5.87 -11.67 -8.14
CA ASP A 65 6.02 -12.76 -7.17
C ASP A 65 7.16 -13.73 -7.52
N GLY A 66 7.78 -13.57 -8.69
CA GLY A 66 8.91 -14.38 -9.17
C GLY A 66 8.57 -15.37 -10.29
N ASP A 67 7.29 -15.54 -10.62
CA ASP A 67 6.87 -16.37 -11.76
C ASP A 67 6.74 -15.52 -13.03
N TYR A 68 7.76 -15.55 -13.88
CA TYR A 68 7.82 -14.72 -15.07
C TYR A 68 6.80 -15.17 -16.14
N THR A 69 5.62 -14.54 -16.15
CA THR A 69 4.49 -14.90 -17.02
C THR A 69 4.19 -13.86 -18.11
N LYS A 70 5.20 -13.34 -18.82
CA LYS A 70 4.98 -12.35 -19.89
C LYS A 70 4.58 -13.01 -21.22
N ASN A 71 3.40 -12.68 -21.74
CA ASN A 71 3.02 -13.02 -23.12
C ASN A 71 3.75 -12.11 -24.11
N HIS A 72 4.83 -12.62 -24.70
CA HIS A 72 5.69 -11.87 -25.61
C HIS A 72 4.98 -11.39 -26.89
N THR A 73 3.95 -12.10 -27.35
CA THR A 73 3.20 -11.71 -28.55
C THR A 73 2.29 -10.52 -28.24
N LEU A 74 1.51 -10.59 -27.16
CA LEU A 74 0.67 -9.50 -26.71
C LEU A 74 1.50 -8.28 -26.31
N PHE A 75 2.62 -8.48 -25.60
CA PHE A 75 3.52 -7.39 -25.21
C PHE A 75 4.06 -6.58 -26.40
N LYS A 76 4.15 -7.17 -27.59
CA LYS A 76 4.60 -6.49 -28.81
C LYS A 76 3.47 -5.85 -29.60
N LYS A 77 2.27 -6.43 -29.56
CA LYS A 77 1.14 -6.05 -30.43
C LYS A 77 0.12 -5.17 -29.73
N GLU A 78 -0.17 -5.47 -28.46
CA GLU A 78 -1.22 -4.82 -27.68
C GLU A 78 -0.60 -3.87 -26.66
N ASN A 79 -0.81 -2.56 -26.88
CA ASN A 79 -0.29 -1.52 -25.98
C ASN A 79 -0.87 -1.65 -24.57
N ASP A 80 -2.15 -2.02 -24.47
CA ASP A 80 -2.85 -2.16 -23.20
C ASP A 80 -2.31 -3.33 -22.38
N TYR A 81 -2.03 -4.47 -23.02
CA TYR A 81 -1.36 -5.59 -22.35
C TYR A 81 0.01 -5.18 -21.81
N ARG A 82 0.81 -4.48 -22.63
CA ARG A 82 2.14 -4.02 -22.23
C ARG A 82 2.05 -3.07 -21.03
N ALA A 83 1.18 -2.06 -21.08
CA ALA A 83 0.96 -1.12 -19.99
C ALA A 83 0.48 -1.84 -18.72
N GLY A 84 -0.48 -2.75 -18.85
CA GLY A 84 -0.97 -3.58 -17.76
C GLY A 84 0.14 -4.42 -17.13
N TRP A 85 0.98 -5.08 -17.93
CA TRP A 85 2.08 -5.91 -17.45
C TRP A 85 3.12 -5.10 -16.67
N GLU A 86 3.49 -3.92 -17.16
CA GLU A 86 4.40 -3.01 -16.47
C GLU A 86 3.80 -2.51 -15.15
N HIS A 87 2.53 -2.09 -15.17
CA HIS A 87 1.83 -1.63 -13.97
C HIS A 87 1.71 -2.74 -12.91
N GLY A 88 1.28 -3.94 -13.31
CA GLY A 88 1.17 -5.08 -12.41
C GLY A 88 2.51 -5.44 -11.76
N ARG A 89 3.59 -5.47 -12.55
CA ARG A 89 4.93 -5.79 -12.04
C ARG A 89 5.43 -4.77 -11.02
N MET A 90 5.14 -3.48 -11.22
CA MET A 90 5.54 -2.41 -10.30
C MET A 90 4.72 -2.42 -9.00
N HIS A 91 3.40 -2.59 -9.10
CA HIS A 91 2.51 -2.38 -7.95
C HIS A 91 2.35 -3.62 -7.08
N CYS A 92 2.41 -4.83 -7.65
CA CYS A 92 2.25 -6.08 -6.90
C CYS A 92 3.54 -6.57 -6.20
N LYS A 93 4.62 -5.79 -6.20
CA LYS A 93 5.89 -6.22 -5.59
C LYS A 93 5.75 -6.39 -4.07
N GLY A 94 6.15 -7.56 -3.55
CA GLY A 94 6.12 -7.85 -2.11
C GLY A 94 4.73 -8.17 -1.57
N THR A 95 3.75 -8.45 -2.44
CA THR A 95 2.41 -8.93 -2.05
C THR A 95 2.25 -10.45 -2.11
N GLY A 96 3.31 -11.16 -2.49
CA GLY A 96 3.40 -12.63 -2.44
C GLY A 96 3.59 -13.10 -1.00
N GLU A 97 2.46 -13.33 -0.32
CA GLU A 97 2.37 -14.24 0.83
C GLU A 97 2.12 -15.68 0.34
#